data_AF-A0A1A8BEQ9-F1
#
_entry.id   AF-A0A1A8BEQ9-F1
#
_cell.length_a   1.000
_cell.length_b   1.000
_cell.length_c   1.000
_cell.angle_alpha   90.00
_cell.angle_beta   90.00
_cell.angle_gamma   90.00
#
_symmetry.space_group_name_H-M   'P 1'
#
loop_
_entity.id
_entity.type
_entity.pdbx_description
1 polymer ?
#
loop_
_entity_poly.entity_id
_entity_poly.type
_entity_poly.pdbx_seq_one_letter_code
_entity_poly.pdbx_strand_id
1 'polypeptide(L)'
;MLLFSTVLLLGTSVLVNAGFSAETVTTCQENVVHRLSCEDFGVISVQTSLYGRVDSSVCSDGRGPDQVSDTDCSLPGAVDIVKKRCNGKKVCELSSDAFTSDPCWGTAKYLQTTYTCLSAITSVTCEHSLAHLKCDEGQIISVYGADYGRRDQTTCIYGRPISQIQNTACSNPTNQVADSCEGKNSCTIQASNSVFGDPCVGTFKYLEVAYACQYPSNSQGETV
;
A
#
# COMPACT_ATOMS: atom_id res chain seq x y z
N MET A 1 67.56 11.55 -3.08
CA MET A 1 66.32 12.34 -3.03
C MET A 1 65.18 11.48 -3.54
N LEU A 2 64.46 10.81 -2.62
CA LEU A 2 63.19 10.14 -2.92
C LEU A 2 62.13 10.86 -2.09
N LEU A 3 61.22 11.55 -2.76
CA LEU A 3 60.08 12.24 -2.17
C LEU A 3 58.89 11.25 -2.17
N PHE A 4 58.48 10.80 -0.99
CA PHE A 4 57.20 10.12 -0.80
C PHE A 4 56.13 11.18 -0.53
N SER A 5 55.24 11.42 -1.49
CA SER A 5 54.01 12.19 -1.26
C SER A 5 52.89 11.23 -0.85
N THR A 6 52.52 11.27 0.43
CA THR A 6 51.30 10.64 0.94
C THR A 6 50.11 11.54 0.62
N VAL A 7 49.28 11.15 -0.34
CA VAL A 7 47.99 11.80 -0.60
C VAL A 7 46.97 11.23 0.41
N LEU A 8 46.54 12.06 1.35
CA LEU A 8 45.49 11.74 2.30
C LEU A 8 44.13 11.98 1.60
N LEU A 9 43.47 10.92 1.14
CA LEU A 9 42.09 10.98 0.65
C LEU A 9 41.15 11.08 1.86
N LEU A 10 40.69 12.28 2.17
CA LEU A 10 39.59 12.51 3.10
C LEU A 10 38.31 11.99 2.42
N GLY A 11 37.92 10.76 2.76
CA GLY A 11 36.61 10.23 2.38
C GLY A 11 35.51 11.06 3.02
N THR A 12 34.84 11.90 2.22
CA THR A 12 33.61 12.55 2.64
C THR A 12 32.53 11.49 2.75
N SER A 13 32.20 11.10 3.97
CA SER A 13 31.01 10.34 4.28
C SER A 13 29.79 11.12 3.80
N VAL A 14 29.22 10.69 2.67
CA VAL A 14 27.89 11.13 2.25
C VAL A 14 26.93 10.54 3.27
N LEU A 15 26.47 11.38 4.20
CA LEU A 15 25.30 11.07 5.01
C LEU A 15 24.11 11.03 4.05
N VAL A 16 23.78 9.84 3.55
CA VAL A 16 22.50 9.59 2.89
C VAL A 16 21.45 9.80 3.97
N ASN A 17 20.78 10.94 3.92
CA ASN A 17 19.65 11.21 4.79
C ASN A 17 18.57 10.20 4.38
N ALA A 18 18.42 9.11 5.13
CA ALA A 18 17.37 8.11 4.92
C ALA A 18 16.02 8.67 5.39
N GLY A 19 15.63 9.82 4.84
CA GLY A 19 14.25 10.25 4.84
C GLY A 19 13.57 9.53 3.70
N PHE A 20 12.62 8.65 4.00
CA PHE A 20 11.74 8.08 2.98
C PHE A 20 11.06 9.23 2.24
N SER A 21 11.47 9.47 0.99
CA SER A 21 10.85 10.50 0.17
C SER A 21 9.44 10.05 -0.18
N ALA A 22 8.47 10.93 0.00
CA ALA A 22 7.15 10.71 -0.56
C ALA A 22 7.25 10.73 -2.09
N GLU A 23 6.50 9.85 -2.74
CA GLU A 23 6.37 9.71 -4.18
C GLU A 23 4.96 10.14 -4.60
N THR A 24 4.86 10.90 -5.69
CA THR A 24 3.56 11.32 -6.25
C THR A 24 3.39 10.76 -7.65
N VAL A 25 2.31 10.02 -7.87
CA VAL A 25 1.92 9.49 -9.18
C VAL A 25 0.67 10.22 -9.66
N THR A 26 0.66 10.65 -10.92
CA THR A 26 -0.48 11.31 -11.56
C THR A 26 -0.92 10.55 -12.81
N THR A 27 -2.21 10.27 -12.94
CA THR A 27 -2.82 9.57 -14.07
C THR A 27 -3.91 10.45 -14.69
N CYS A 28 -3.72 10.85 -15.94
CA CYS A 28 -4.51 11.89 -16.63
C CYS A 28 -5.71 11.39 -17.45
N GLN A 29 -5.79 10.09 -17.68
CA GLN A 29 -6.77 9.49 -18.60
C GLN A 29 -7.66 8.51 -17.85
N GLU A 30 -8.95 8.55 -18.17
CA GLU A 30 -9.89 7.53 -17.70
C GLU A 30 -9.49 6.17 -18.29
N ASN A 31 -9.66 5.10 -17.50
CA ASN A 31 -9.30 3.73 -17.87
C ASN A 31 -7.80 3.44 -18.06
N VAL A 32 -6.91 4.36 -17.68
CA VAL A 32 -5.48 4.05 -17.53
C VAL A 32 -5.21 3.54 -16.12
N VAL A 33 -4.41 2.48 -16.02
CA VAL A 33 -4.02 1.90 -14.73
C VAL A 33 -3.15 2.92 -13.97
N HIS A 34 -3.64 3.32 -12.80
CA HIS A 34 -2.87 4.04 -11.81
C HIS A 34 -2.08 3.04 -10.97
N ARG A 35 -0.75 3.13 -11.08
CA ARG A 35 0.17 2.15 -10.50
C ARG A 35 1.07 2.80 -9.45
N LEU A 36 1.00 2.29 -8.23
CA LEU A 36 1.91 2.63 -7.12
C LEU A 36 2.85 1.45 -6.88
N SER A 37 4.11 1.70 -6.55
CA SER A 37 5.09 0.63 -6.39
C SER A 37 6.20 1.03 -5.43
N CYS A 38 6.55 0.14 -4.50
CA CYS A 38 7.77 0.22 -3.73
C CYS A 38 8.82 -0.69 -4.37
N GLU A 39 9.83 -0.11 -5.03
CA GLU A 39 10.77 -0.88 -5.86
C GLU A 39 11.70 -1.77 -5.02
N ASP A 40 12.44 -1.16 -4.09
CA ASP A 40 13.48 -1.85 -3.33
C ASP A 40 12.92 -2.59 -2.10
N PHE A 41 12.28 -1.85 -1.19
CA PHE A 41 11.82 -2.38 0.09
C PHE A 41 10.56 -1.69 0.59
N GLY A 42 9.88 -2.39 1.49
CA GLY A 42 8.69 -1.89 2.16
C GLY A 42 7.41 -2.05 1.34
N VAL A 43 6.37 -1.41 1.86
CA VAL A 43 5.00 -1.47 1.35
C VAL A 43 4.43 -0.07 1.26
N ILE A 44 3.49 0.10 0.35
CA ILE A 44 2.81 1.37 0.10
C ILE A 44 2.07 1.81 1.37
N SER A 45 2.26 3.08 1.73
CA SER A 45 1.46 3.81 2.70
C SER A 45 1.00 5.11 2.07
N VAL A 46 -0.28 5.14 1.70
CA VAL A 46 -0.91 6.29 1.02
C VAL A 46 -1.06 7.44 2.01
N GLN A 47 -0.51 8.60 1.66
CA GLN A 47 -0.59 9.82 2.45
C GLN A 47 -1.81 10.64 2.02
N THR A 48 -1.87 10.98 0.72
CA THR A 48 -2.98 11.74 0.12
C THR A 48 -3.38 11.12 -1.20
N SER A 49 -4.64 11.28 -1.58
CA SER A 49 -5.10 10.95 -2.92
C SER A 49 -6.24 11.87 -3.33
N LEU A 50 -6.25 12.22 -4.61
CA LEU A 50 -7.24 13.04 -5.28
C LEU A 50 -7.77 12.28 -6.49
N TYR A 51 -9.09 12.18 -6.61
CA TYR A 51 -9.76 11.92 -7.88
C TYR A 51 -10.62 13.14 -8.21
N GLY A 52 -10.26 13.88 -9.26
CA GLY A 52 -10.88 15.17 -9.56
C GLY A 52 -9.97 16.08 -10.39
N ARG A 53 -10.06 17.39 -10.15
CA ARG A 53 -9.17 18.42 -10.69
C ARG A 53 -9.06 19.56 -9.68
N VAL A 54 -7.83 19.83 -9.22
CA VAL A 54 -7.52 20.98 -8.35
C VAL A 54 -6.50 21.93 -8.95
N ASP A 55 -6.02 21.62 -10.15
CA ASP A 55 -5.03 22.40 -10.90
C ASP A 55 -5.41 22.39 -12.39
N SER A 56 -5.47 23.57 -13.01
CA SER A 56 -5.85 23.74 -14.41
C SER A 56 -4.76 23.34 -15.40
N SER A 57 -3.51 23.26 -14.95
CA SER A 57 -2.34 22.92 -15.76
C SER A 57 -2.01 21.42 -15.71
N VAL A 58 -2.31 20.74 -14.61
CA VAL A 58 -2.10 19.29 -14.50
C VAL A 58 -3.04 18.56 -15.46
N CYS A 59 -2.48 17.67 -16.30
CA CYS A 59 -3.26 16.89 -17.26
C CYS A 59 -4.13 17.74 -18.20
N SER A 60 -3.61 18.88 -18.68
CA SER A 60 -4.32 19.80 -19.59
C SER A 60 -4.14 19.48 -21.08
N ASP A 61 -3.16 18.64 -21.43
CA ASP A 61 -2.83 18.35 -22.82
C ASP A 61 -4.02 17.75 -23.58
N GLY A 62 -4.38 18.39 -24.69
CA GLY A 62 -5.51 17.98 -25.54
C GLY A 62 -6.90 18.24 -24.95
N ARG A 63 -7.03 19.00 -23.85
CA ARG A 63 -8.31 19.35 -23.21
C ARG A 63 -8.76 20.76 -23.58
N GLY A 64 -10.08 20.95 -23.70
CA GLY A 64 -10.67 22.27 -23.92
C GLY A 64 -10.65 23.15 -22.65
N PRO A 65 -10.72 24.48 -22.77
CA PRO A 65 -10.72 25.39 -21.62
C PRO A 65 -11.81 25.07 -20.58
N ASP A 66 -13.02 24.76 -21.03
CA ASP A 66 -14.16 24.41 -20.17
C ASP A 66 -13.93 23.11 -19.38
N GLN A 67 -13.07 22.21 -19.87
CA GLN A 67 -12.78 20.93 -19.22
C GLN A 67 -11.70 21.05 -18.12
N VAL A 68 -10.97 22.16 -18.05
CA VAL A 68 -9.85 22.37 -17.12
C VAL A 68 -10.04 23.55 -16.17
N SER A 69 -11.09 24.36 -16.37
CA SER A 69 -11.36 25.56 -15.58
C SER A 69 -11.91 25.27 -14.18
N ASP A 70 -12.61 24.14 -14.00
CA ASP A 70 -13.14 23.73 -12.71
C ASP A 70 -12.05 23.05 -11.88
N THR A 71 -11.44 23.84 -10.99
CA THR A 71 -10.40 23.40 -10.04
C THR A 71 -10.90 23.22 -8.61
N ASP A 72 -12.22 23.26 -8.40
CA ASP A 72 -12.85 22.89 -7.12
C ASP A 72 -13.46 21.47 -7.20
N CYS A 73 -13.01 20.69 -8.19
CA CYS A 73 -13.46 19.34 -8.39
C CYS A 73 -12.63 18.35 -7.57
N SER A 74 -13.24 17.74 -6.56
CA SER A 74 -12.64 16.62 -5.86
C SER A 74 -13.71 15.64 -5.40
N LEU A 75 -13.44 14.34 -5.53
CA LEU A 75 -14.27 13.30 -4.94
C LEU A 75 -13.92 13.15 -3.45
N PRO A 76 -14.86 13.45 -2.52
CA PRO A 76 -14.62 13.24 -1.10
C PRO A 76 -14.39 11.75 -0.81
N GLY A 77 -13.40 11.45 0.04
CA GLY A 77 -13.07 10.07 0.41
C GLY A 77 -12.24 9.28 -0.61
N ALA A 78 -11.77 9.90 -1.71
CA ALA A 78 -10.88 9.25 -2.67
C ALA A 78 -9.64 8.64 -1.99
N VAL A 79 -9.05 9.33 -1.01
CA VAL A 79 -7.93 8.83 -0.22
C VAL A 79 -8.24 7.55 0.53
N ASP A 80 -9.44 7.36 1.05
CA ASP A 80 -9.81 6.17 1.82
C ASP A 80 -9.98 4.96 0.91
N ILE A 81 -10.51 5.17 -0.30
CA ILE A 81 -10.61 4.14 -1.35
C ILE A 81 -9.21 3.65 -1.72
N VAL A 82 -8.28 4.57 -1.98
CA VAL A 82 -6.90 4.23 -2.38
C VAL A 82 -6.13 3.62 -1.21
N LYS A 83 -6.26 4.14 0.02
CA LYS A 83 -5.70 3.53 1.24
C LYS A 83 -6.15 2.09 1.41
N LYS A 84 -7.47 1.85 1.36
CA LYS A 84 -8.04 0.51 1.49
C LYS A 84 -7.51 -0.44 0.43
N ARG A 85 -7.34 0.03 -0.80
CA ARG A 85 -6.91 -0.83 -1.92
C ARG A 85 -5.40 -1.07 -1.97
N CYS A 86 -4.59 -0.11 -1.52
CA CYS A 86 -3.15 -0.10 -1.76
C CYS A 86 -2.27 -0.25 -0.52
N ASN A 87 -2.72 0.16 0.67
CA ASN A 87 -1.86 0.11 1.85
C ASN A 87 -1.42 -1.33 2.15
N GLY A 88 -0.15 -1.48 2.53
CA GLY A 88 0.44 -2.79 2.83
C GLY A 88 0.81 -3.62 1.59
N LYS A 89 0.59 -3.13 0.36
CA LYS A 89 1.01 -3.82 -0.87
C LYS A 89 2.37 -3.32 -1.35
N LYS A 90 3.15 -4.19 -2.02
CA LYS A 90 4.37 -3.77 -2.71
C LYS A 90 4.06 -3.05 -4.03
N VAL A 91 3.05 -3.54 -4.75
CA VAL A 91 2.51 -2.94 -5.99
C VAL A 91 1.00 -2.83 -5.84
N CYS A 92 0.44 -1.69 -6.22
CA CYS A 92 -0.99 -1.47 -6.28
C CYS A 92 -1.38 -0.93 -7.65
N GLU A 93 -2.39 -1.56 -8.25
CA GLU A 93 -2.97 -1.14 -9.53
C GLU A 93 -4.48 -0.93 -9.35
N LEU A 94 -4.95 0.25 -9.73
CA LEU A 94 -6.37 0.59 -9.78
C LEU A 94 -6.66 1.48 -10.99
N SER A 95 -7.92 1.53 -11.41
CA SER A 95 -8.38 2.41 -12.48
C SER A 95 -9.44 3.36 -11.92
N SER A 96 -9.92 4.29 -12.76
CA SER A 96 -11.00 5.21 -12.44
C SER A 96 -12.32 4.51 -12.08
N ASP A 97 -12.46 3.23 -12.43
CA ASP A 97 -13.58 2.35 -12.06
C ASP A 97 -13.67 2.06 -10.55
N ALA A 98 -12.59 2.28 -9.81
CA ALA A 98 -12.57 2.15 -8.35
C ALA A 98 -13.40 3.24 -7.64
N PHE A 99 -13.77 4.32 -8.34
CA PHE A 99 -14.51 5.44 -7.78
C PHE A 99 -15.98 5.37 -8.23
N THR A 100 -16.89 5.42 -7.25
CA THR A 100 -18.31 5.12 -7.45
C THR A 100 -19.12 6.23 -8.10
N SER A 101 -18.55 7.42 -8.25
CA SER A 101 -19.24 8.59 -8.80
C SER A 101 -18.29 9.53 -9.53
N ASP A 102 -18.83 10.22 -10.53
CA ASP A 102 -18.15 11.36 -11.14
C ASP A 102 -18.35 12.60 -10.24
N PRO A 103 -17.28 13.17 -9.66
CA PRO A 103 -17.39 14.34 -8.79
C PRO A 103 -17.76 15.63 -9.53
N CYS A 104 -17.50 15.74 -10.84
CA CYS A 104 -17.67 16.98 -11.60
C CYS A 104 -17.89 16.68 -13.09
N TRP A 105 -19.16 16.62 -13.49
CA TRP A 105 -19.52 16.28 -14.87
C TRP A 105 -19.02 17.33 -15.86
N GLY A 106 -18.41 16.88 -16.97
CA GLY A 106 -17.85 17.76 -18.00
C GLY A 106 -16.40 18.21 -17.75
N THR A 107 -15.92 18.13 -16.51
CA THR A 107 -14.54 18.42 -16.13
C THR A 107 -13.66 17.18 -16.35
N ALA A 108 -12.51 17.38 -17.00
CA ALA A 108 -11.52 16.32 -17.20
C ALA A 108 -10.80 16.05 -15.88
N LYS A 109 -10.92 14.84 -15.34
CA LYS A 109 -10.34 14.48 -14.04
C LYS A 109 -8.95 13.85 -14.19
N TYR A 110 -8.18 13.86 -13.10
CA TYR A 110 -6.98 13.07 -12.93
C TYR A 110 -6.97 12.40 -11.56
N LEU A 111 -6.31 11.25 -11.47
CA LEU A 111 -6.01 10.59 -10.20
C LEU A 111 -4.58 10.95 -9.82
N GLN A 112 -4.39 11.61 -8.68
CA GLN A 112 -3.09 11.93 -8.14
C GLN A 112 -2.96 11.37 -6.72
N THR A 113 -1.95 10.55 -6.49
CA THR A 113 -1.73 9.91 -5.19
C THR A 113 -0.32 10.18 -4.73
N THR A 114 -0.17 10.64 -3.48
CA THR A 114 1.12 10.73 -2.80
C THR A 114 1.22 9.61 -1.77
N TYR A 115 2.31 8.84 -1.82
CA TYR A 115 2.55 7.72 -0.91
C TYR A 115 4.01 7.69 -0.44
N THR A 116 4.25 6.93 0.60
CA THR A 116 5.59 6.59 1.10
C THR A 116 5.71 5.08 1.14
N CYS A 117 6.92 4.55 0.98
CA CYS A 117 7.20 3.15 1.27
C CYS A 117 7.55 2.99 2.75
N LEU A 118 6.93 2.05 3.46
CA LEU A 118 7.25 1.76 4.85
C LEU A 118 7.91 0.39 4.94
N SER A 119 9.04 0.30 5.65
CA SER A 119 9.64 -1.00 5.97
C SER A 119 8.65 -1.86 6.74
N ALA A 120 8.42 -3.10 6.28
CA ALA A 120 7.40 -3.98 6.84
C ALA A 120 7.84 -5.44 6.81
N ILE A 121 7.40 -6.18 7.81
CA ILE A 121 7.39 -7.64 7.84
C ILE A 121 6.16 -8.09 7.05
N THR A 122 6.36 -8.91 6.02
CA THR A 122 5.27 -9.50 5.24
C THR A 122 5.07 -10.95 5.62
N SER A 123 3.83 -11.33 5.94
CA SER A 123 3.42 -12.70 6.23
C SER A 123 2.42 -13.18 5.20
N VAL A 124 2.62 -14.39 4.67
CA VAL A 124 1.69 -15.07 3.78
C VAL A 124 1.18 -16.34 4.47
N THR A 125 -0.13 -16.54 4.50
CA THR A 125 -0.76 -17.70 5.13
C THR A 125 -1.84 -18.26 4.24
N CYS A 126 -1.67 -19.52 3.81
CA CYS A 126 -2.64 -20.18 2.93
C CYS A 126 -4.01 -20.35 3.59
N GLU A 127 -5.07 -20.36 2.79
CA GLU A 127 -6.42 -20.61 3.27
C GLU A 127 -6.51 -21.92 4.10
N HIS A 128 -7.27 -21.85 5.19
CA HIS A 128 -7.42 -22.83 6.27
C HIS A 128 -6.25 -22.95 7.26
N SER A 129 -5.14 -22.23 7.05
CA SER A 129 -4.03 -22.18 8.01
C SER A 129 -4.16 -21.02 9.01
N LEU A 130 -3.32 -21.03 10.04
CA LEU A 130 -3.22 -19.97 11.05
C LEU A 130 -2.04 -19.05 10.72
N ALA A 131 -2.29 -17.74 10.70
CA ALA A 131 -1.26 -16.73 10.63
C ALA A 131 -0.80 -16.40 12.05
N HIS A 132 0.51 -16.42 12.28
CA HIS A 132 1.12 -16.10 13.57
C HIS A 132 1.97 -14.84 13.42
N LEU A 133 1.45 -13.72 13.93
CA LEU A 133 2.17 -12.44 13.97
C LEU A 133 2.84 -12.32 15.33
N LYS A 134 4.10 -11.90 15.37
CA LYS A 134 4.85 -11.78 16.61
C LYS A 134 5.96 -10.74 16.47
N CYS A 135 6.13 -9.96 17.53
CA CYS A 135 7.21 -9.03 17.71
C CYS A 135 8.13 -9.45 18.87
N ASP A 136 9.33 -8.89 18.90
CA ASP A 136 10.26 -9.11 20.01
C ASP A 136 9.74 -8.48 21.30
N GLU A 137 10.37 -8.83 22.43
CA GLU A 137 9.95 -8.36 23.75
C GLU A 137 9.92 -6.82 23.81
N GLY A 138 8.85 -6.28 24.39
CA GLY A 138 8.64 -4.83 24.51
C GLY A 138 8.10 -4.14 23.25
N GLN A 139 7.98 -4.84 22.12
CA GLN A 139 7.40 -4.30 20.89
C GLN A 139 5.94 -4.73 20.70
N ILE A 140 5.19 -3.95 19.93
CA ILE A 140 3.81 -4.18 19.54
C ILE A 140 3.67 -4.22 18.01
N ILE A 141 2.69 -4.99 17.54
CA ILE A 141 2.31 -5.11 16.14
C ILE A 141 1.60 -3.83 15.72
N SER A 142 2.04 -3.26 14.59
CA SER A 142 1.27 -2.27 13.84
C SER A 142 1.02 -2.76 12.42
N VAL A 143 -0.26 -2.94 12.08
CA VAL A 143 -0.70 -3.51 10.80
C VAL A 143 -0.80 -2.39 9.77
N TYR A 144 -0.05 -2.53 8.67
CA TYR A 144 -0.10 -1.58 7.55
C TYR A 144 -1.16 -1.94 6.52
N GLY A 145 -1.47 -3.22 6.37
CA GLY A 145 -2.55 -3.68 5.50
C GLY A 145 -2.63 -5.20 5.43
N ALA A 146 -3.78 -5.69 5.00
CA ALA A 146 -4.01 -7.10 4.76
C ALA A 146 -4.95 -7.33 3.57
N ASP A 147 -4.76 -8.43 2.86
CA ASP A 147 -5.58 -8.85 1.72
C ASP A 147 -5.82 -10.36 1.79
N TYR A 148 -7.07 -10.80 1.71
CA TYR A 148 -7.42 -12.21 1.66
C TYR A 148 -7.96 -12.59 0.28
N GLY A 149 -7.16 -13.30 -0.51
CA GLY A 149 -7.49 -13.57 -1.90
C GLY A 149 -6.41 -14.37 -2.61
N ARG A 150 -6.17 -14.06 -3.88
CA ARG A 150 -5.09 -14.61 -4.69
C ARG A 150 -4.67 -13.57 -5.72
N ARG A 151 -3.38 -13.24 -5.74
CA ARG A 151 -2.77 -12.26 -6.65
C ARG A 151 -1.76 -12.87 -7.62
N ASP A 152 -1.39 -14.13 -7.42
CA ASP A 152 -0.45 -14.84 -8.28
C ASP A 152 -0.77 -16.35 -8.36
N GLN A 153 -0.14 -17.03 -9.31
CA GLN A 153 -0.34 -18.46 -9.57
C GLN A 153 0.74 -19.34 -8.92
N THR A 154 1.58 -18.81 -8.03
CA THR A 154 2.75 -19.52 -7.47
C THR A 154 2.69 -19.66 -5.95
N THR A 155 1.96 -18.78 -5.27
CA THR A 155 1.74 -18.76 -3.83
C THR A 155 0.67 -19.77 -3.42
N CYS A 156 0.95 -20.54 -2.36
CA CYS A 156 0.02 -21.51 -1.78
C CYS A 156 -0.54 -22.55 -2.77
N ILE A 157 0.33 -23.10 -3.64
CA ILE A 157 -0.07 -23.99 -4.75
C ILE A 157 0.05 -25.49 -4.47
N TYR A 158 0.73 -25.89 -3.39
CA TYR A 158 1.03 -27.30 -3.13
C TYR A 158 -0.26 -28.13 -3.03
N GLY A 159 -0.36 -29.18 -3.85
CA GLY A 159 -1.51 -30.08 -3.89
C GLY A 159 -2.81 -29.46 -4.45
N ARG A 160 -2.74 -28.27 -5.07
CA ARG A 160 -3.92 -27.58 -5.61
C ARG A 160 -4.13 -27.85 -7.10
N PRO A 161 -5.37 -28.09 -7.56
CA PRO A 161 -5.68 -28.17 -8.97
C PRO A 161 -5.53 -26.79 -9.65
N ILE A 162 -5.19 -26.79 -10.92
CA ILE A 162 -4.96 -25.57 -11.72
C ILE A 162 -6.17 -24.61 -11.64
N SER A 163 -7.39 -25.15 -11.70
CA SER A 163 -8.63 -24.35 -11.63
C SER A 163 -8.75 -23.49 -10.36
N GLN A 164 -8.15 -23.92 -9.23
CA GLN A 164 -8.19 -23.17 -7.97
C GLN A 164 -7.13 -22.08 -7.86
N ILE A 165 -6.17 -22.01 -8.79
CA ILE A 165 -5.04 -21.07 -8.73
C ILE A 165 -4.98 -20.09 -9.91
N GLN A 166 -5.89 -20.20 -10.89
CA GLN A 166 -5.88 -19.33 -12.07
C GLN A 166 -6.34 -17.90 -11.79
N ASN A 167 -7.32 -17.72 -10.90
CA ASN A 167 -7.89 -16.40 -10.64
C ASN A 167 -6.97 -15.57 -9.74
N THR A 168 -6.14 -14.72 -10.36
CA THR A 168 -5.22 -13.79 -9.69
C THR A 168 -5.81 -12.39 -9.52
N ALA A 169 -7.04 -12.16 -9.95
CA ALA A 169 -7.79 -10.93 -9.71
C ALA A 169 -8.63 -11.01 -8.43
N CYS A 170 -8.46 -12.07 -7.63
CA CYS A 170 -9.18 -12.26 -6.39
C CYS A 170 -8.53 -11.45 -5.27
N SER A 171 -9.19 -10.39 -4.81
CA SER A 171 -8.67 -9.54 -3.75
C SER A 171 -9.79 -9.13 -2.81
N ASN A 172 -9.49 -9.13 -1.51
CA ASN A 172 -10.37 -8.64 -0.48
C ASN A 172 -9.56 -7.91 0.59
N PRO A 173 -9.22 -6.63 0.35
CA PRO A 173 -8.52 -5.82 1.34
C PRO A 173 -9.38 -5.68 2.62
N THR A 174 -8.76 -5.91 3.76
CA THR A 174 -9.49 -6.10 5.03
C THR A 174 -8.78 -5.45 6.22
N ASN A 175 -9.58 -4.90 7.14
CA ASN A 175 -9.11 -4.35 8.41
C ASN A 175 -9.15 -5.38 9.56
N GLN A 176 -9.73 -6.56 9.34
CA GLN A 176 -9.97 -7.53 10.42
C GLN A 176 -8.68 -8.02 11.10
N VAL A 177 -7.55 -8.01 10.37
CA VAL A 177 -6.24 -8.31 10.96
C VAL A 177 -5.84 -7.20 11.94
N ALA A 178 -6.01 -5.93 11.57
CA ALA A 178 -5.75 -4.81 12.48
C ALA A 178 -6.70 -4.86 13.68
N ASP A 179 -8.00 -5.06 13.45
CA ASP A 179 -9.02 -5.18 14.51
C ASP A 179 -8.66 -6.29 15.53
N SER A 180 -8.01 -7.36 15.06
CA SER A 180 -7.62 -8.51 15.89
C SER A 180 -6.23 -8.39 16.51
N CYS A 181 -5.28 -7.70 15.88
CA CYS A 181 -3.85 -7.82 16.17
C CYS A 181 -3.15 -6.51 16.52
N GLU A 182 -3.70 -5.36 16.18
CA GLU A 182 -3.08 -4.06 16.43
C GLU A 182 -2.75 -3.88 17.92
N GLY A 183 -1.55 -3.36 18.21
CA GLY A 183 -1.10 -3.07 19.57
C GLY A 183 -0.72 -4.29 20.42
N LYS A 184 -0.87 -5.52 19.91
CA LYS A 184 -0.47 -6.75 20.62
C LYS A 184 0.98 -7.09 20.33
N ASN A 185 1.66 -7.76 21.26
CA ASN A 185 3.00 -8.31 20.99
C ASN A 185 2.95 -9.56 20.09
N SER A 186 1.89 -10.37 20.22
CA SER A 186 1.64 -11.53 19.37
C SER A 186 0.14 -11.70 19.10
N CYS A 187 -0.18 -12.20 17.91
CA CYS A 187 -1.54 -12.44 17.45
C CYS A 187 -1.61 -13.70 16.61
N THR A 188 -2.70 -14.46 16.73
CA THR A 188 -3.01 -15.58 15.84
C THR A 188 -4.37 -15.34 15.20
N ILE A 189 -4.45 -15.43 13.88
CA ILE A 189 -5.69 -15.26 13.11
C ILE A 189 -5.80 -16.31 12.01
N GLN A 190 -7.00 -16.86 11.80
CA GLN A 190 -7.22 -17.93 10.83
C GLN A 190 -7.51 -17.36 9.44
N ALA A 191 -6.72 -17.77 8.43
CA ALA A 191 -6.94 -17.43 7.03
C ALA A 191 -8.16 -18.20 6.48
N SER A 192 -9.36 -17.68 6.67
CA SER A 192 -10.60 -18.40 6.35
C SER A 192 -11.75 -17.49 5.93
N ASN A 193 -12.67 -18.06 5.14
CA ASN A 193 -13.92 -17.42 4.73
C ASN A 193 -14.81 -16.99 5.91
N SER A 194 -14.77 -17.68 7.05
CA SER A 194 -15.56 -17.31 8.24
C SER A 194 -15.06 -16.03 8.91
N VAL A 195 -13.79 -15.70 8.71
CA VAL A 195 -13.19 -14.45 9.19
C VAL A 195 -13.40 -13.39 8.11
N PHE A 196 -12.80 -13.60 6.93
CA PHE A 196 -12.65 -12.56 5.91
C PHE A 196 -13.78 -12.51 4.86
N GLY A 197 -14.71 -13.46 4.85
CA GLY A 197 -15.63 -13.68 3.73
C GLY A 197 -14.97 -14.40 2.54
N ASP A 198 -15.77 -14.78 1.54
CA ASP A 198 -15.26 -15.42 0.32
C ASP A 198 -15.37 -14.49 -0.91
N PRO A 199 -14.29 -13.81 -1.31
CA PRO A 199 -14.31 -12.91 -2.46
C PRO A 199 -14.36 -13.60 -3.82
N CYS A 200 -14.06 -14.90 -3.90
CA CYS A 200 -13.90 -15.58 -5.18
C CYS A 200 -14.09 -17.11 -5.03
N VAL A 201 -15.35 -17.52 -4.87
CA VAL A 201 -15.74 -18.93 -4.69
C VAL A 201 -15.07 -19.84 -5.73
N GLY A 202 -14.47 -20.94 -5.26
CA GLY A 202 -13.76 -21.91 -6.10
C GLY A 202 -12.29 -21.58 -6.36
N THR A 203 -11.80 -20.41 -5.91
CA THR A 203 -10.38 -20.07 -5.91
C THR A 203 -9.80 -20.36 -4.52
N PHE A 204 -8.67 -21.05 -4.46
CA PHE A 204 -7.95 -21.27 -3.19
C PHE A 204 -7.16 -20.02 -2.84
N LYS A 205 -7.43 -19.43 -1.69
CA LYS A 205 -6.92 -18.10 -1.31
C LYS A 205 -5.71 -18.20 -0.37
N TYR A 206 -5.15 -17.05 -0.04
CA TYR A 206 -4.18 -16.84 1.01
C TYR A 206 -4.36 -15.44 1.60
N LEU A 207 -4.03 -15.31 2.88
CA LEU A 207 -3.95 -14.05 3.59
C LEU A 207 -2.53 -13.51 3.44
N GLU A 208 -2.41 -12.28 2.93
CA GLU A 208 -1.17 -11.52 2.95
C GLU A 208 -1.32 -10.39 3.97
N VAL A 209 -0.37 -10.26 4.89
CA VAL A 209 -0.34 -9.23 5.92
C VAL A 209 0.98 -8.49 5.85
N ALA A 210 0.94 -7.16 5.83
CA ALA A 210 2.11 -6.32 6.05
C ALA A 210 1.97 -5.62 7.40
N TYR A 211 2.98 -5.77 8.26
CA TYR A 211 3.00 -5.18 9.60
C TYR A 211 4.41 -4.77 10.01
N ALA A 212 4.52 -3.96 11.04
CA ALA A 212 5.78 -3.62 11.70
C ALA A 212 5.73 -3.97 13.18
N CYS A 213 6.91 -4.08 13.77
CA CYS A 213 7.10 -4.17 15.20
C CYS A 213 7.69 -2.87 15.71
N GLN A 214 6.96 -2.18 16.58
CA GLN A 214 7.36 -0.88 17.11
C GLN A 214 7.27 -0.87 18.62
N TYR A 215 8.12 -0.08 19.28
CA TYR A 215 7.95 0.17 20.70
C TYR A 215 6.70 1.02 20.91
N PRO A 216 5.83 0.69 21.88
CA PRO A 216 4.71 1.55 22.23
C PRO A 216 5.27 2.91 22.63
N SER A 217 4.79 3.99 22.02
CA SER A 217 5.13 5.33 22.46
C SER A 217 4.48 5.55 23.82
N ASN A 218 5.25 5.39 24.90
CA ASN A 218 4.85 5.85 26.23
C ASN A 218 4.43 7.31 26.09
N SER A 219 3.16 7.60 26.36
CA SER A 219 2.71 8.96 26.62
C SER A 219 3.70 9.60 27.60
N GLN A 220 4.42 10.63 27.14
CA GLN A 220 5.22 11.48 28.02
C GLN A 220 4.30 12.00 29.13
N GLY A 221 4.51 11.55 30.36
CA GLY A 221 3.67 11.95 31.49
C GLY A 221 3.80 11.08 32.73
N GLU A 222 5.02 10.80 33.19
CA GLU A 222 5.24 10.37 34.57
C GLU A 222 6.47 11.09 35.11
N THR A 223 6.26 12.31 35.62
CA THR A 223 7.17 12.95 36.56
C THR A 223 6.73 12.53 37.96
N VAL A 224 7.57 11.73 38.62
CA VAL A 224 7.62 11.62 40.10
C VAL A 224 8.18 12.92 40.67
#